data_AF-A0A2M7UWV5-F1
#
_entry.id   AF-A0A2M7UWV5-F1
#
_cell.length_a   1.000
_cell.length_b   1.000
_cell.length_c   1.000
_cell.angle_alpha   90.00
_cell.angle_beta   90.00
_cell.angle_gamma   90.00
#
_symmetry.space_group_name_H-M   'P 1'
#
loop_
_entity.id
_entity.type
_entity.pdbx_description
1 polymer ?
#
loop_
_entity_poly.entity_id
_entity_poly.type
_entity_poly.pdbx_seq_one_letter_code
_entity_poly.pdbx_strand_id
1 'polypeptide(L)'
;IMGRPILFLGAGMANAQGLLNLEVEEMADAEKTVIFVTGCQAEESSALWRSAYELIPPLALRPTDTLIFSSRCIPGNEAVLRELITALRPKVGKIIVNARETEQVRLQGMEVEEAPVHVTGHEQKEGLRLVLEILRPKQILPWPQSSPQIEAFREIAGGIEILNEKNRVIEI
;
A
#
# COMPACT_ATOMS: atom_id res chain seq x y z
N ILE A 1 -17.12 4.05 9.47
CA ILE A 1 -16.82 5.22 8.58
C ILE A 1 -18.15 5.75 8.04
N MET A 2 -18.45 7.05 8.13
CA MET A 2 -19.76 7.60 7.66
C MET A 2 -20.99 6.86 8.25
N GLY A 3 -20.93 6.48 9.52
CA GLY A 3 -22.00 5.70 10.19
C GLY A 3 -22.07 4.22 9.81
N ARG A 4 -21.17 3.74 8.94
CA ARG A 4 -21.05 2.33 8.54
C ARG A 4 -20.20 1.53 9.51
N PRO A 5 -20.63 0.32 9.90
CA PRO A 5 -19.80 -0.64 10.63
C PRO A 5 -18.47 -0.92 9.95
N ILE A 6 -17.44 -1.25 10.72
CA ILE A 6 -16.08 -1.54 10.23
C ILE A 6 -15.63 -2.92 10.68
N LEU A 7 -15.16 -3.73 9.72
CA LEU A 7 -14.53 -5.03 9.99
C LEU A 7 -13.06 -5.03 9.56
N PHE A 8 -12.25 -5.81 10.28
CA PHE A 8 -10.84 -6.00 10.01
C PHE A 8 -10.57 -7.49 9.74
N LEU A 9 -10.10 -7.82 8.53
CA LEU A 9 -9.89 -9.20 8.10
C LEU A 9 -8.42 -9.47 7.76
N GLY A 10 -7.90 -10.54 8.36
CA GLY A 10 -6.50 -10.96 8.24
C GLY A 10 -5.63 -10.48 9.40
N ALA A 11 -4.56 -11.22 9.70
CA ALA A 11 -3.74 -11.01 10.91
C ALA A 11 -3.17 -9.59 11.03
N GLY A 12 -2.70 -9.00 9.92
CA GLY A 12 -2.19 -7.62 9.91
C GLY A 12 -3.27 -6.58 10.26
N MET A 13 -4.49 -6.78 9.78
CA MET A 13 -5.61 -5.86 10.07
C MET A 13 -6.14 -6.04 11.50
N ALA A 14 -6.18 -7.27 12.01
CA ALA A 14 -6.54 -7.54 13.41
C ALA A 14 -5.55 -6.87 14.39
N ASN A 15 -4.25 -6.89 14.08
CA ASN A 15 -3.25 -6.16 14.87
C ASN A 15 -3.48 -4.64 14.84
N ALA A 16 -3.81 -4.08 13.67
CA ALA A 16 -4.12 -2.67 13.55
C ALA A 16 -5.38 -2.27 14.34
N GLN A 17 -6.43 -3.10 14.32
CA GLN A 17 -7.63 -2.92 15.13
C GLN A 17 -7.29 -2.85 16.62
N GLY A 18 -6.45 -3.78 17.10
CA GLY A 18 -5.99 -3.80 18.49
C GLY A 18 -5.17 -2.57 18.87
N LEU A 19 -4.26 -2.14 18.00
CA LEU A 19 -3.44 -0.93 18.21
C LEU A 19 -4.30 0.33 18.34
N LEU A 20 -5.38 0.42 17.56
CA LEU A 20 -6.31 1.54 17.56
C LEU A 20 -7.38 1.44 18.66
N ASN A 21 -7.37 0.36 19.46
CA ASN A 21 -8.36 0.07 20.50
C ASN A 21 -9.81 0.17 19.99
N LEU A 22 -10.05 -0.34 18.77
CA LEU A 22 -11.37 -0.36 18.15
C LEU A 22 -12.13 -1.61 18.56
N GLU A 23 -13.42 -1.45 18.88
CA GLU A 23 -14.29 -2.59 19.20
C GLU A 23 -14.49 -3.50 17.97
N VAL A 24 -14.75 -4.77 18.24
CA VAL A 24 -15.12 -5.74 17.22
C VAL A 24 -16.61 -5.63 16.99
N GLU A 25 -16.99 -5.14 15.81
CA GLU A 25 -18.38 -5.18 15.38
C GLU A 25 -18.66 -6.53 14.70
N GLU A 26 -19.82 -7.12 14.99
CA GLU A 26 -20.30 -8.25 14.18
C GLU A 26 -20.89 -7.72 12.87
N MET A 27 -20.80 -8.53 11.80
CA MET A 27 -21.34 -8.16 10.50
C MET A 27 -22.88 -8.16 10.54
N ALA A 28 -23.47 -7.02 10.91
CA ALA A 28 -24.92 -6.87 11.04
C ALA A 28 -25.64 -6.69 9.68
N ASP A 29 -25.04 -5.95 8.75
CA ASP A 29 -25.59 -5.69 7.41
C ASP A 29 -24.45 -5.51 6.39
N ALA A 30 -24.31 -6.47 5.48
CA ALA A 30 -23.23 -6.48 4.49
C ALA A 30 -23.28 -5.28 3.52
N GLU A 31 -24.45 -4.73 3.19
CA GLU A 31 -24.54 -3.56 2.31
C GLU A 31 -24.05 -2.28 2.99
N LYS A 32 -24.08 -2.26 4.33
CA LYS A 32 -23.68 -1.11 5.13
C LYS A 32 -22.32 -1.26 5.78
N THR A 33 -21.60 -2.35 5.56
CA THR A 33 -20.30 -2.58 6.22
C THR A 33 -19.13 -2.07 5.36
N VAL A 34 -18.07 -1.57 6.00
CA VAL A 34 -16.76 -1.29 5.39
C VAL A 34 -15.77 -2.32 5.92
N ILE A 35 -15.01 -2.95 5.04
CA ILE A 35 -14.09 -4.03 5.41
C ILE A 35 -12.66 -3.63 5.04
N PHE A 36 -11.79 -3.56 6.04
CA PHE A 36 -10.34 -3.50 5.85
C PHE A 36 -9.81 -4.92 5.78
N VAL A 37 -9.14 -5.27 4.69
CA VAL A 37 -8.68 -6.64 4.42
C VAL A 37 -7.20 -6.64 4.03
N THR A 38 -6.45 -7.63 4.50
CA THR A 38 -5.05 -7.83 4.06
C THR A 38 -4.97 -8.34 2.62
N GLY A 39 -3.85 -8.10 1.94
CA GLY A 39 -3.57 -8.67 0.61
C GLY A 39 -3.44 -7.65 -0.52
N CYS A 40 -3.11 -6.39 -0.21
CA CYS A 40 -3.01 -5.34 -1.22
C CYS A 40 -1.83 -5.54 -2.20
N GLN A 41 -0.85 -6.37 -1.84
CA GLN A 41 0.27 -6.79 -2.71
C GLN A 41 0.08 -8.22 -3.24
N ALA A 42 -1.13 -8.76 -3.15
CA ALA A 42 -1.48 -10.10 -3.61
C ALA A 42 -0.67 -11.23 -2.96
N GLU A 43 -0.37 -11.12 -1.67
CA GLU A 43 0.24 -12.21 -0.92
C GLU A 43 -0.71 -13.41 -0.83
N GLU A 44 -0.27 -14.61 -1.18
CA GLU A 44 -1.12 -15.81 -1.28
C GLU A 44 -1.81 -16.19 0.04
N SER A 45 -1.16 -15.92 1.18
CA SER A 45 -1.71 -16.19 2.51
C SER A 45 -2.70 -15.12 3.00
N SER A 46 -2.86 -14.03 2.25
CA SER A 46 -3.72 -12.91 2.62
C SER A 46 -5.21 -13.28 2.63
N ALA A 47 -6.00 -12.49 3.35
CA ALA A 47 -7.44 -12.69 3.38
C ALA A 47 -8.08 -12.41 2.01
N LEU A 48 -7.61 -11.39 1.29
CA LEU A 48 -8.13 -11.05 -0.04
C LEU A 48 -7.82 -12.14 -1.07
N TRP A 49 -6.59 -12.69 -1.09
CA TRP A 49 -6.22 -13.78 -2.00
C TRP A 49 -7.09 -15.02 -1.77
N ARG A 50 -7.20 -15.48 -0.52
CA ARG A 50 -8.06 -16.62 -0.17
C ARG A 50 -9.53 -16.39 -0.55
N SER A 51 -10.00 -15.15 -0.47
CA SER A 51 -11.37 -14.78 -0.88
C SER A 51 -11.55 -14.82 -2.40
N ALA A 52 -10.53 -14.40 -3.17
CA ALA A 52 -10.54 -14.49 -4.63
C ALA A 52 -10.65 -15.94 -5.12
N TYR A 53 -9.89 -16.85 -4.50
CA TYR A 53 -9.82 -18.26 -4.88
C TYR A 53 -10.72 -19.21 -4.06
N GLU A 54 -11.64 -18.67 -3.25
CA GLU A 54 -12.62 -19.43 -2.44
C GLU A 54 -11.99 -20.49 -1.49
N LEU A 55 -10.77 -20.22 -1.02
CA LEU A 55 -10.04 -21.08 -0.10
C LEU A 55 -10.49 -20.82 1.34
N ILE A 56 -11.60 -21.44 1.78
CA ILE A 56 -12.27 -21.18 3.06
C ILE A 56 -12.33 -19.65 3.29
N PRO A 57 -13.13 -18.94 2.47
CA PRO A 57 -12.97 -17.51 2.30
C PRO A 57 -13.31 -16.81 3.62
N PRO A 58 -12.41 -15.98 4.17
CA PRO A 58 -12.74 -15.13 5.30
C PRO A 58 -13.76 -14.04 4.92
N LEU A 59 -13.96 -13.79 3.62
CA LEU A 59 -14.89 -12.84 3.05
C LEU A 59 -15.60 -13.43 1.83
N ALA A 60 -16.93 -13.46 1.84
CA ALA A 60 -17.72 -13.79 0.65
C ALA A 60 -17.92 -12.54 -0.23
N LEU A 61 -17.30 -12.55 -1.41
CA LEU A 61 -17.41 -11.47 -2.40
C LEU A 61 -18.75 -11.51 -3.13
N ARG A 62 -19.31 -10.34 -3.42
CA ARG A 62 -20.61 -10.18 -4.08
C ARG A 62 -20.50 -9.27 -5.30
N PRO A 63 -21.32 -9.47 -6.35
CA PRO A 63 -21.36 -8.59 -7.52
C PRO A 63 -21.74 -7.13 -7.23
N THR A 64 -22.23 -6.83 -6.02
CA THR A 64 -22.53 -5.47 -5.56
C THR A 64 -21.34 -4.79 -4.87
N ASP A 65 -20.28 -5.54 -4.57
CA ASP A 65 -19.16 -5.04 -3.78
C ASP A 65 -18.28 -4.09 -4.61
N THR A 66 -17.71 -3.10 -3.91
CA THR A 66 -16.66 -2.23 -4.45
C THR A 66 -15.38 -2.53 -3.71
N LEU A 67 -14.36 -2.96 -4.44
CA LEU A 67 -13.03 -3.21 -3.92
C LEU A 67 -12.12 -2.03 -4.23
N ILE A 68 -11.42 -1.51 -3.22
CA ILE A 68 -10.51 -0.38 -3.36
C ILE A 68 -9.11 -0.83 -2.95
N PHE A 69 -8.17 -0.84 -3.90
CA PHE A 69 -6.75 -1.02 -3.64
C PHE A 69 -6.14 0.32 -3.24
N SER A 70 -6.20 0.65 -1.95
CA SER A 70 -5.60 1.87 -1.36
C SER A 70 -4.08 1.72 -1.15
N SER A 71 -3.40 1.24 -2.20
CA SER A 71 -1.96 0.97 -2.23
C SER A 71 -1.42 1.16 -3.64
N ARG A 72 -0.10 1.34 -3.76
CA ARG A 72 0.64 1.16 -5.01
C ARG A 72 1.28 -0.22 -5.05
N CYS A 73 1.36 -0.85 -6.23
CA CYS A 73 2.12 -2.08 -6.43
C CYS A 73 3.61 -1.83 -6.13
N ILE A 74 4.17 -2.66 -5.26
CA ILE A 74 5.61 -2.68 -5.03
C ILE A 74 6.27 -3.23 -6.30
N PRO A 75 7.37 -2.62 -6.79
CA PRO A 75 8.10 -3.15 -7.94
C PRO A 75 8.47 -4.62 -7.76
N GLY A 76 8.12 -5.45 -8.74
CA GLY A 76 8.31 -6.91 -8.70
C GLY A 76 7.03 -7.72 -8.43
N ASN A 77 5.97 -7.09 -7.90
CA ASN A 77 4.70 -7.75 -7.60
C ASN A 77 3.65 -7.62 -8.72
N GLU A 78 3.98 -6.97 -9.84
CA GLU A 78 3.01 -6.59 -10.87
C GLU A 78 2.27 -7.81 -11.44
N ALA A 79 2.98 -8.91 -11.68
CA ALA A 79 2.38 -10.11 -12.24
C ALA A 79 1.35 -10.75 -11.29
N VAL A 80 1.70 -10.88 -10.01
CA VAL A 80 0.86 -11.51 -8.99
C VAL A 80 -0.34 -10.63 -8.66
N LEU A 81 -0.14 -9.31 -8.59
CA LEU A 81 -1.24 -8.38 -8.38
C LEU A 81 -2.22 -8.37 -9.57
N ARG A 82 -1.71 -8.43 -10.81
CA ARG A 82 -2.55 -8.58 -12.00
C ARG A 82 -3.38 -9.86 -11.96
N GLU A 83 -2.76 -10.96 -11.55
CA GLU A 83 -3.45 -12.25 -11.40
C GLU A 83 -4.62 -12.13 -10.41
N LEU A 84 -4.35 -11.60 -9.21
CA LEU A 84 -5.36 -11.40 -8.18
C LEU A 84 -6.51 -10.51 -8.68
N ILE A 85 -6.20 -9.37 -9.31
CA ILE A 85 -7.23 -8.46 -9.85
C ILE A 85 -8.05 -9.15 -10.93
N THR A 86 -7.43 -9.97 -11.78
CA THR A 86 -8.13 -10.75 -12.81
C THR A 86 -9.09 -11.77 -12.19
N ALA A 87 -8.68 -12.46 -11.12
CA ALA A 87 -9.53 -13.40 -10.40
C ALA A 87 -10.70 -12.71 -9.66
N LEU A 88 -10.48 -11.51 -9.13
CA LEU A 88 -11.47 -10.74 -8.39
C LEU A 88 -12.48 -10.04 -9.29
N ARG A 89 -12.05 -9.58 -10.47
CA ARG A 89 -12.89 -8.77 -11.36
C ARG A 89 -14.28 -9.36 -11.63
N PRO A 90 -14.45 -10.64 -12.02
CA PRO A 90 -15.79 -11.18 -12.26
C PRO A 90 -16.64 -11.38 -11.00
N LYS A 91 -16.07 -11.23 -9.79
CA LYS A 91 -16.74 -11.50 -8.51
C LYS A 91 -17.33 -10.26 -7.84
N VAL A 92 -16.89 -9.07 -8.24
CA VAL A 92 -17.27 -7.80 -7.61
C VAL A 92 -17.84 -6.82 -8.62
N GLY A 93 -18.65 -5.86 -8.17
CA GLY A 93 -19.26 -4.87 -9.04
C GLY A 93 -18.25 -3.86 -9.58
N LYS A 94 -17.31 -3.44 -8.73
CA LYS A 94 -16.32 -2.41 -9.07
C LYS A 94 -14.97 -2.69 -8.43
N ILE A 95 -13.90 -2.43 -9.18
CA ILE A 95 -12.53 -2.37 -8.66
C ILE A 95 -11.98 -0.96 -8.90
N ILE A 96 -11.47 -0.35 -7.85
CA ILE A 96 -10.76 0.94 -7.89
C ILE A 96 -9.31 0.68 -7.51
N VAL A 97 -8.39 1.10 -8.36
CA VAL A 97 -6.94 1.08 -8.10
C VAL A 97 -6.40 2.51 -8.00
N ASN A 98 -5.18 2.64 -7.49
CA ASN A 98 -4.52 3.93 -7.41
C ASN A 98 -4.29 4.56 -8.80
N ALA A 99 -4.09 5.87 -8.83
CA ALA A 99 -3.79 6.58 -10.07
C ALA A 99 -2.51 6.03 -10.75
N ARG A 100 -2.60 5.77 -12.06
CA ARG A 100 -1.53 5.19 -12.92
C ARG A 100 -1.18 3.73 -12.62
N GLU A 101 -1.94 3.06 -11.76
CA GLU A 101 -1.70 1.66 -11.40
C GLU A 101 -2.00 0.72 -12.57
N THR A 102 -2.94 1.08 -13.45
CA THR A 102 -3.31 0.25 -14.62
C THR A 102 -2.14 0.10 -15.60
N GLU A 103 -1.31 1.13 -15.74
CA GLU A 103 -0.10 1.07 -16.55
C GLU A 103 0.96 0.17 -15.92
N GLN A 104 1.24 0.40 -14.63
CA GLN A 104 2.26 -0.35 -13.89
C GLN A 104 1.94 -1.85 -13.82
N VAL A 105 0.69 -2.21 -13.49
CA VAL A 105 0.24 -3.59 -13.29
C VAL A 105 -0.27 -4.24 -14.60
N ARG A 106 -0.24 -3.50 -15.71
CA ARG A 106 -0.69 -3.96 -17.05
C ARG A 106 -2.14 -4.45 -17.06
N LEU A 107 -3.04 -3.61 -16.56
CA LEU A 107 -4.49 -3.85 -16.51
C LEU A 107 -5.23 -3.21 -17.70
N GLN A 108 -4.52 -2.78 -18.75
CA GLN A 108 -5.15 -2.11 -19.89
C GLN A 108 -6.19 -3.02 -20.55
N GLY A 109 -7.39 -2.47 -20.80
CA GLY A 109 -8.51 -3.21 -21.38
C GLY A 109 -9.34 -4.00 -20.36
N MET A 110 -8.95 -4.02 -19.08
CA MET A 110 -9.80 -4.52 -17.99
C MET A 110 -10.72 -3.41 -17.48
N GLU A 111 -11.93 -3.78 -17.05
CA GLU A 111 -12.89 -2.85 -16.43
C GLU A 111 -12.48 -2.53 -14.98
N VAL A 112 -11.53 -1.60 -14.83
CA VAL A 112 -11.00 -1.13 -13.55
C VAL A 112 -10.94 0.40 -13.56
N GLU A 113 -11.33 1.05 -12.47
CA GLU A 113 -11.28 2.51 -12.33
C GLU A 113 -10.00 2.96 -11.62
N GLU A 114 -9.41 4.07 -12.07
CA GLU A 114 -8.29 4.72 -11.39
C GLU A 114 -8.76 5.94 -10.60
N ALA A 115 -8.33 6.03 -9.34
CA ALA A 115 -8.55 7.19 -8.51
C ALA A 115 -7.33 7.43 -7.59
N PRO A 116 -7.09 8.66 -7.11
CA PRO A 116 -5.97 8.95 -6.20
C PRO A 116 -6.28 8.44 -4.78
N VAL A 117 -6.31 7.12 -4.60
CA VAL A 117 -6.68 6.43 -3.35
C VAL A 117 -5.48 6.06 -2.50
N HIS A 118 -4.26 6.36 -2.94
CA HIS A 118 -3.04 6.11 -2.19
C HIS A 118 -2.06 7.28 -2.32
N VAL A 119 -1.32 7.52 -1.24
CA VAL A 119 -0.20 8.47 -1.20
C VAL A 119 1.06 7.75 -0.71
N THR A 120 2.22 8.19 -1.17
CA THR A 120 3.50 7.64 -0.71
C THR A 120 3.70 7.95 0.77
N GLY A 121 4.18 6.96 1.53
CA GLY A 121 4.67 7.16 2.90
C GLY A 121 6.10 7.72 2.97
N HIS A 122 6.79 7.80 1.83
CA HIS A 122 8.11 8.41 1.72
C HIS A 122 8.02 9.82 1.16
N GLU A 123 8.79 10.72 1.77
CA GLU A 123 8.85 12.12 1.40
C GLU A 123 9.51 12.32 0.03
N GLN A 124 9.05 13.33 -0.71
CA GLN A 124 9.59 13.69 -2.02
C GLN A 124 10.69 14.75 -1.92
N LYS A 125 11.21 15.21 -3.07
CA LYS A 125 12.38 16.09 -3.14
C LYS A 125 12.23 17.33 -2.27
N GLU A 126 11.08 17.98 -2.31
CA GLU A 126 10.81 19.24 -1.62
C GLU A 126 10.78 19.07 -0.10
N GLY A 127 10.11 18.01 0.40
CA GLY A 127 10.11 17.73 1.83
C GLY A 127 11.49 17.32 2.34
N LEU A 128 12.27 16.57 1.54
CA LEU A 128 13.66 16.27 1.88
C LEU A 128 14.53 17.55 1.93
N ARG A 129 14.36 18.48 0.98
CA ARG A 129 15.05 19.79 1.03
C ARG A 129 14.70 20.56 2.29
N LEU A 130 13.43 20.62 2.64
CA LEU A 130 12.97 21.30 3.86
C LEU A 130 13.63 20.71 5.11
N VAL A 131 13.72 19.38 5.21
CA VAL A 131 14.41 18.71 6.33
C VAL A 131 15.89 19.13 6.39
N LEU A 132 16.58 19.20 5.25
CA LEU A 132 17.98 19.63 5.20
C LEU A 132 18.16 21.10 5.57
N GLU A 133 17.24 21.98 5.16
CA GLU A 133 17.25 23.40 5.51
C GLU A 133 17.05 23.64 7.02
N ILE A 134 16.19 22.84 7.64
CA ILE A 134 15.90 22.89 9.08
C ILE A 134 17.08 22.33 9.88
N LEU A 135 17.55 21.13 9.54
CA LEU A 135 18.56 20.43 10.34
C LEU A 135 19.98 20.92 10.09
N ARG A 136 20.27 21.45 8.89
CA ARG A 136 21.60 21.90 8.45
C ARG A 136 22.72 20.89 8.81
N PRO A 137 22.57 19.60 8.43
CA PRO A 137 23.54 18.60 8.82
C PRO A 137 24.88 18.84 8.15
N LYS A 138 25.97 18.52 8.85
CA LYS A 138 27.33 18.54 8.27
C LYS A 138 27.56 17.35 7.33
N GLN A 139 26.98 16.21 7.67
CA GLN A 139 27.12 14.93 6.97
C GLN A 139 25.77 14.20 6.96
N ILE A 140 25.50 13.44 5.90
CA ILE A 140 24.28 12.65 5.74
C ILE A 140 24.63 11.21 5.40
N LEU A 141 24.00 10.25 6.08
CA LEU A 141 24.03 8.83 5.71
C LEU A 141 22.65 8.42 5.15
N PRO A 142 22.49 8.23 3.83
CA PRO A 142 21.22 7.82 3.26
C PRO A 142 20.90 6.36 3.60
N TRP A 143 19.69 6.08 4.09
CA TRP A 143 19.28 4.73 4.51
C TRP A 143 17.77 4.50 4.41
N PRO A 144 17.32 3.27 4.10
CA PRO A 144 17.92 2.33 3.15
C PRO A 144 17.63 2.84 1.72
N GLN A 145 18.65 3.01 0.88
CA GLN A 145 18.47 3.56 -0.47
C GLN A 145 19.37 2.84 -1.48
N SER A 146 18.84 2.58 -2.68
CA SER A 146 19.61 2.04 -3.82
C SER A 146 20.59 3.08 -4.36
N SER A 147 21.63 2.64 -5.10
CA SER A 147 22.60 3.56 -5.71
C SER A 147 21.97 4.67 -6.57
N PRO A 148 20.94 4.40 -7.40
CA PRO A 148 20.23 5.45 -8.12
C PRO A 148 19.50 6.45 -7.21
N GLN A 149 18.91 5.99 -6.11
CA GLN A 149 18.25 6.88 -5.13
C GLN A 149 19.28 7.76 -4.41
N ILE A 150 20.44 7.21 -4.05
CA ILE A 150 21.54 7.98 -3.46
C ILE A 150 22.02 9.05 -4.45
N GLU A 151 22.20 8.70 -5.73
CA GLU A 151 22.59 9.67 -6.77
C GLU A 151 21.56 10.79 -6.90
N ALA A 152 20.28 10.46 -6.99
CA ALA A 152 19.21 11.46 -7.02
C ALA A 152 19.19 12.33 -5.76
N PHE A 153 19.53 11.76 -4.60
CA PHE A 153 19.62 12.50 -3.35
C PHE A 153 20.81 13.47 -3.30
N ARG A 154 21.90 13.23 -4.05
CA ARG A 154 23.04 14.17 -4.12
C ARG A 154 22.62 15.54 -4.62
N GLU A 155 21.71 15.59 -5.59
CA GLU A 155 21.12 16.82 -6.12
C GLU A 155 20.35 17.58 -5.01
N ILE A 156 19.64 16.84 -4.16
CA ILE A 156 18.85 17.39 -3.05
C ILE A 156 19.75 17.91 -1.94
N ALA A 157 20.85 17.20 -1.66
CA ALA A 157 21.77 17.49 -0.57
C ALA A 157 22.57 18.80 -0.76
N GLY A 158 22.60 19.38 -1.95
CA GLY A 158 23.14 20.72 -2.18
C GLY A 158 24.61 20.89 -1.77
N GLY A 159 25.41 19.82 -1.87
CA GLY A 159 26.83 19.82 -1.50
C GLY A 159 27.14 19.39 -0.06
N ILE A 160 26.13 19.03 0.75
CA ILE A 160 26.37 18.38 2.04
C ILE A 160 27.09 17.05 1.82
N GLU A 161 28.07 16.73 2.66
CA GLU A 161 28.84 15.50 2.57
C GLU A 161 27.93 14.28 2.76
N ILE A 162 27.90 13.39 1.77
CA ILE A 162 27.15 12.14 1.82
C ILE A 162 28.11 10.99 2.14
N LEU A 163 27.92 10.39 3.31
CA LEU A 163 28.68 9.24 3.77
C LEU A 163 28.29 7.98 2.98
N ASN A 164 29.24 7.08 2.78
CA ASN A 164 29.00 5.80 2.14
C ASN A 164 28.69 4.71 3.18
N GLU A 165 28.15 3.57 2.73
CA GLU A 165 27.80 2.45 3.61
C GLU A 165 28.98 1.83 4.37
N LYS A 166 30.23 2.12 3.99
CA LYS A 166 31.41 1.64 4.74
C LYS A 166 31.65 2.44 6.02
N ASN A 167 31.04 3.61 6.14
CA ASN A 167 31.09 4.46 7.33
C ASN A 167 29.95 4.14 8.33
N ARG A 168 29.38 2.92 8.28
CA ARG A 168 28.19 2.49 9.04
C ARG A 168 28.31 2.51 10.56
N VAL A 169 29.51 2.65 11.12
CA VAL A 169 29.68 2.79 12.57
C VAL A 169 29.56 4.27 12.92
N ILE A 170 28.32 4.70 13.14
CA ILE A 170 28.06 5.91 13.92
C ILE A 170 27.95 5.42 15.37
N GLU A 171 28.99 5.67 16.17
CA GLU A 171 28.85 5.56 17.63
C GLU A 171 27.78 6.57 18.05
N ILE A 172 26.67 6.07 18.60
CA ILE A 172 25.59 6.88 19.19
C ILE A 172 25.93 7.13 20.65
#